data_AF-A0A0Q8VVW5-F1
#
_entry.id   AF-A0A0Q8VVW5-F1
#
_cell.length_a   1.000
_cell.length_b   1.000
_cell.length_c   1.000
_cell.angle_alpha   90.00
_cell.angle_beta   90.00
_cell.angle_gamma   90.00
#
_symmetry.space_group_name_H-M   'P 1'
#
loop_
_entity.id
_entity.type
_entity.pdbx_description
1 polymer ?
#
loop_
_entity_poly.entity_id
_entity_poly.type
_entity_poly.pdbx_seq_one_letter_code
_entity_poly.pdbx_strand_id
1 'polypeptide(L)'
;MGIFTRTDAKPTEPPRYSGLSGLEAADPIELASNVFVRVFADQQSPHVRPEAVLGVLQQLAGVDEVPGMTVRGTLTTPRARYALDPVFLQCVLLWERGLIAGRLSRGSEAYHHIVLLPMGSRALAGEDPDAAVRARIDPQAS
;
A
#
# COMPACT_ATOMS: atom_id res chain seq x y z
N MET A 1 2.25 30.66 -26.29
CA MET A 1 2.78 29.31 -26.06
C MET A 1 3.30 29.23 -24.64
N GLY A 2 2.48 28.73 -23.71
CA GLY A 2 2.90 28.54 -22.30
C GLY A 2 3.68 27.24 -22.18
N ILE A 3 4.94 27.34 -21.77
CA ILE A 3 5.82 26.21 -21.45
C ILE A 3 5.31 25.67 -20.11
N PHE A 4 4.58 24.55 -20.13
CA PHE A 4 4.22 23.86 -18.90
C PHE A 4 5.46 23.17 -18.34
N THR A 5 6.03 23.73 -17.27
CA THR A 5 7.05 23.08 -16.45
C THR A 5 6.43 21.91 -15.70
N ARG A 6 6.94 20.69 -15.98
CA ARG A 6 6.67 19.49 -15.19
C ARG A 6 7.12 19.78 -13.76
N THR A 7 6.18 19.91 -12.83
CA THR A 7 6.51 19.87 -11.41
C THR A 7 6.82 18.40 -11.10
N ASP A 8 8.09 18.06 -10.90
CA ASP A 8 8.43 16.74 -10.38
C ASP A 8 7.72 16.61 -9.03
N ALA A 9 6.87 15.59 -8.90
CA ALA A 9 6.32 15.22 -7.61
C ALA A 9 7.50 14.77 -6.76
N LYS A 10 8.05 15.68 -5.96
CA LYS A 10 9.14 15.35 -5.05
C LYS A 10 8.54 14.43 -3.98
N PRO A 11 8.96 13.15 -3.89
CA PRO A 11 8.52 12.30 -2.80
C PRO A 11 8.91 12.98 -1.48
N THR A 12 7.94 13.15 -0.57
CA THR A 12 8.17 13.78 0.73
C THR A 12 9.21 13.00 1.55
N GLU A 13 9.40 11.72 1.24
CA GLU A 13 10.44 10.84 1.76
C GLU A 13 11.19 10.15 0.62
N PRO A 14 12.52 9.94 0.75
CA PRO A 14 13.28 9.18 -0.23
C PRO A 14 12.74 7.74 -0.35
N PRO A 15 12.84 7.12 -1.53
CA PRO A 15 12.40 5.75 -1.71
C PRO A 15 13.19 4.79 -0.82
N ARG A 16 12.49 3.83 -0.23
CA ARG A 16 13.07 2.85 0.69
C ARG A 16 13.68 1.65 -0.04
N TYR A 17 13.13 1.32 -1.21
CA TYR A 17 13.54 0.18 -2.03
C TYR A 17 14.04 0.64 -3.40
N SER A 18 14.92 -0.15 -4.01
CA SER A 18 15.47 0.10 -5.34
C SER A 18 14.48 -0.28 -6.45
N GLY A 19 13.35 0.43 -6.54
CA GLY A 19 12.30 0.12 -7.51
C GLY A 19 11.48 -1.13 -7.15
N LEU A 20 10.79 -1.67 -8.16
CA LEU A 20 9.89 -2.83 -8.01
C LEU A 20 10.62 -4.10 -7.57
N SER A 21 11.81 -4.36 -8.12
CA SER A 21 12.62 -5.53 -7.73
C SER A 21 13.06 -5.47 -6.26
N GLY A 22 13.31 -4.27 -5.74
CA GLY A 22 13.63 -4.08 -4.32
C GLY A 22 12.44 -4.37 -3.41
N LEU A 23 11.20 -4.06 -3.85
CA LEU A 23 9.98 -4.43 -3.12
C LEU A 23 9.74 -5.95 -3.14
N GLU A 24 9.91 -6.58 -4.29
CA GLU A 24 9.70 -8.03 -4.45
C GLU A 24 10.69 -8.86 -3.61
N ALA A 25 11.89 -8.34 -3.38
CA ALA A 25 12.93 -8.98 -2.57
C ALA A 25 12.90 -8.59 -1.09
N ALA A 26 12.01 -7.69 -0.67
CA ALA A 26 11.91 -7.23 0.71
C ALA A 26 11.38 -8.34 1.64
N ASP A 27 11.66 -8.24 2.94
CA ASP A 27 10.99 -9.08 3.93
C ASP A 27 9.48 -8.80 3.88
N PRO A 28 8.66 -9.81 3.56
CA PRO A 28 7.22 -9.62 3.37
C PRO A 28 6.50 -9.20 4.65
N ILE A 29 6.98 -9.62 5.83
CA ILE A 29 6.37 -9.24 7.12
C ILE A 29 6.69 -7.79 7.43
N GLU A 30 7.95 -7.39 7.25
CA GLU A 30 8.38 -6.01 7.44
C GLU A 30 7.64 -5.07 6.48
N LEU A 31 7.58 -5.44 5.20
CA LEU A 31 6.91 -4.64 4.18
C LEU A 31 5.41 -4.51 4.47
N ALA A 32 4.73 -5.63 4.77
CA ALA A 32 3.31 -5.62 5.08
C ALA A 32 2.99 -4.77 6.31
N SER A 33 3.83 -4.84 7.35
CA SER A 33 3.66 -4.00 8.55
C SER A 33 3.83 -2.52 8.24
N ASN A 34 4.89 -2.15 7.54
CA ASN A 34 5.18 -0.77 7.20
C ASN A 34 4.07 -0.16 6.33
N VAL A 35 3.63 -0.89 5.31
CA VAL A 35 2.54 -0.46 4.43
C VAL A 35 1.24 -0.33 5.23
N PHE A 36 0.94 -1.26 6.14
CA PHE A 36 -0.26 -1.17 6.99
C PHE A 36 -0.30 0.12 7.80
N VAL A 37 0.79 0.43 8.52
CA VAL A 37 0.87 1.63 9.36
C VAL A 37 0.72 2.88 8.49
N ARG A 38 1.45 2.99 7.38
CA ARG A 38 1.35 4.13 6.45
C ARG A 38 -0.04 4.30 5.86
N VAL A 39 -0.72 3.19 5.54
CA VAL A 39 -2.04 3.22 4.93
C VAL A 39 -3.11 3.62 5.93
N PHE A 40 -3.06 3.14 7.18
CA PHE A 40 -4.17 3.24 8.13
C PHE A 40 -3.98 4.21 9.29
N ALA A 41 -2.75 4.60 9.66
CA ALA A 41 -2.50 5.42 10.86
C ALA A 41 -3.23 6.77 10.83
N ASP A 42 -3.27 7.43 9.67
CA ASP A 42 -3.86 8.77 9.52
C ASP A 42 -5.24 8.75 8.83
N GLN A 43 -5.84 7.57 8.62
CA GLN A 43 -7.11 7.49 7.91
C GLN A 43 -8.29 7.82 8.82
N GLN A 44 -9.15 8.72 8.34
CA GLN A 44 -10.42 9.02 8.99
C GLN A 44 -11.46 7.91 8.80
N SER A 45 -11.23 6.99 7.85
CA SER A 45 -12.12 5.89 7.50
C SER A 45 -11.44 4.54 7.75
N PRO A 46 -12.13 3.57 8.37
CA PRO A 46 -11.63 2.20 8.47
C PRO A 46 -11.65 1.46 7.13
N HIS A 47 -12.28 2.04 6.11
CA HIS A 47 -12.29 1.51 4.74
C HIS A 47 -11.30 2.30 3.89
N VAL A 48 -10.34 1.59 3.29
CA VAL A 48 -9.40 2.15 2.31
C VAL A 48 -9.61 1.49 0.96
N ARG A 49 -9.35 2.26 -0.10
CA ARG A 49 -9.34 1.74 -1.46
C ARG A 49 -8.00 1.06 -1.78
N PRO A 50 -7.94 0.07 -2.67
CA PRO A 50 -6.69 -0.58 -3.08
C PRO A 50 -5.66 0.43 -3.61
N GLU A 51 -6.11 1.50 -4.26
CA GLU A 51 -5.26 2.58 -4.75
C GLU A 51 -4.43 3.24 -3.65
N ALA A 52 -4.93 3.33 -2.41
CA ALA A 52 -4.17 3.90 -1.30
C ALA A 52 -2.97 3.01 -0.93
N VAL A 53 -3.18 1.68 -0.92
CA VAL A 53 -2.09 0.72 -0.66
C VAL A 53 -1.08 0.74 -1.81
N LEU A 54 -1.57 0.76 -3.05
CA LEU A 54 -0.72 0.83 -4.23
C LEU A 54 0.09 2.14 -4.27
N GLY A 55 -0.47 3.28 -3.88
CA GLY A 55 0.25 4.54 -3.77
C GLY A 55 1.40 4.48 -2.76
N VAL A 56 1.17 3.89 -1.58
CA VAL A 56 2.23 3.67 -0.59
C VAL A 56 3.34 2.75 -1.13
N LEU A 57 2.98 1.66 -1.81
CA LEU A 57 3.97 0.78 -2.44
C LEU A 57 4.77 1.52 -3.52
N GLN A 58 4.12 2.35 -4.34
CA GLN A 58 4.78 3.17 -5.36
C GLN A 58 5.80 4.13 -4.74
N GLN A 59 5.40 4.84 -3.70
CA GLN A 59 6.28 5.73 -2.94
C GLN A 59 7.48 4.98 -2.36
N LEU A 60 7.26 3.82 -1.74
CA LEU A 60 8.32 3.02 -1.14
C LEU A 60 9.33 2.50 -2.18
N ALA A 61 8.88 2.16 -3.39
CA ALA A 61 9.76 1.77 -4.50
C ALA A 61 10.39 2.96 -5.25
N GLY A 62 9.94 4.20 -5.01
CA GLY A 62 10.37 5.35 -5.80
C GLY A 62 9.93 5.28 -7.25
N VAL A 63 8.78 4.65 -7.50
CA VAL A 63 8.11 4.70 -8.80
C VAL A 63 7.06 5.79 -8.73
N ASP A 64 7.01 6.67 -9.74
CA ASP A 64 6.08 7.79 -9.77
C ASP A 64 4.63 7.30 -9.61
N GLU A 65 3.86 8.00 -8.76
CA GLU A 65 2.40 7.83 -8.73
C GLU A 65 1.85 8.12 -10.13
N VAL A 66 1.00 7.24 -10.65
CA VAL A 66 0.17 7.58 -11.82
C VAL A 66 -1.31 7.56 -11.44
N PRO A 67 -1.84 8.60 -10.79
CA PRO A 67 -3.27 8.79 -10.66
C PRO A 67 -3.74 9.48 -11.95
N GLY A 68 -4.29 8.72 -12.90
CA GLY A 68 -5.10 9.27 -14.01
C GLY A 68 -4.37 9.98 -15.17
N MET A 69 -3.06 9.84 -15.38
CA MET A 69 -2.40 10.45 -16.55
C MET A 69 -2.60 9.66 -17.85
N THR A 70 -3.50 10.17 -18.70
CA THR A 70 -3.34 10.13 -20.15
C THR A 70 -2.05 10.87 -20.54
N VAL A 71 -0.94 10.13 -20.65
CA VAL A 71 0.25 10.63 -21.32
C VAL A 71 -0.01 10.57 -22.82
N ARG A 72 -0.31 11.72 -23.45
CA ARG A 72 -0.25 11.95 -24.92
C ARG A 72 -0.67 10.76 -25.80
N GLY A 73 -1.89 10.25 -25.68
CA GLY A 73 -2.42 9.25 -26.62
C GLY A 73 -1.60 7.95 -26.74
N THR A 74 -0.68 7.69 -25.80
CA THR A 74 0.05 6.43 -25.69
C THR A 74 -0.18 5.94 -24.27
N LEU A 75 -1.04 4.92 -24.15
CA LEU A 75 -1.36 4.21 -22.92
C LEU A 75 -0.07 4.03 -22.10
N THR A 76 0.04 4.73 -20.97
CA THR A 76 0.91 4.26 -19.88
C THR A 76 0.43 2.86 -19.58
N THR A 77 1.27 1.88 -19.94
CA THR A 77 0.84 0.49 -20.07
C THR A 77 0.22 0.02 -18.75
N PRO A 78 -0.95 -0.64 -18.77
CA PRO A 78 -1.54 -1.31 -17.62
C PRO A 78 -0.54 -2.18 -16.82
N ARG A 79 0.55 -2.61 -17.47
CA ARG A 79 1.68 -3.37 -16.90
C ARG A 79 2.28 -2.80 -15.61
N ALA A 80 2.42 -1.48 -15.45
CA ALA A 80 3.05 -0.93 -14.23
C ALA A 80 2.15 -1.07 -12.99
N ARG A 81 0.82 -0.98 -13.17
CA ARG A 81 -0.15 -1.24 -12.11
C ARG A 81 -0.16 -2.73 -11.74
N TYR A 82 -0.20 -3.61 -12.75
CA TYR A 82 -0.18 -5.06 -12.54
C TYR A 82 1.14 -5.58 -11.94
N ALA A 83 2.23 -4.83 -12.05
CA ALA A 83 3.52 -5.24 -11.48
C ALA A 83 3.52 -5.19 -9.94
N LEU A 84 2.68 -4.35 -9.32
CA LEU A 84 2.55 -4.28 -7.87
C LEU A 84 1.50 -5.23 -7.30
N ASP A 85 0.63 -5.80 -8.13
CA ASP A 85 -0.45 -6.67 -7.69
C ASP A 85 0.02 -7.87 -6.85
N PRO A 86 1.13 -8.57 -7.19
CA PRO A 86 1.63 -9.67 -6.35
C PRO A 86 2.03 -9.20 -4.95
N VAL A 87 2.75 -8.08 -4.85
CA VAL A 87 3.20 -7.49 -3.58
C VAL A 87 2.01 -6.97 -2.77
N PHE A 88 1.10 -6.26 -3.42
CA PHE A 88 -0.16 -5.81 -2.84
C PHE A 88 -0.96 -6.99 -2.25
N LEU A 89 -1.14 -8.06 -3.04
CA LEU A 89 -1.89 -9.23 -2.61
C LEU A 89 -1.20 -9.93 -1.44
N GLN A 90 0.13 -10.02 -1.46
CA GLN A 90 0.91 -10.58 -0.36
C GLN A 90 0.69 -9.80 0.94
N CYS A 91 0.77 -8.47 0.90
CA CYS A 91 0.48 -7.62 2.07
C CYS A 91 -0.94 -7.88 2.60
N VAL A 92 -1.94 -7.88 1.73
CA VAL A 92 -3.34 -8.08 2.13
C VAL A 92 -3.56 -9.47 2.74
N LEU A 93 -2.98 -10.52 2.17
CA LEU A 93 -3.09 -11.89 2.71
C LEU A 93 -2.44 -12.00 4.09
N LEU A 94 -1.32 -11.31 4.32
CA LEU A 94 -0.66 -11.25 5.62
C LEU A 94 -1.51 -10.52 6.66
N TRP A 95 -2.17 -9.43 6.27
CA TRP A 95 -3.11 -8.72 7.15
C TRP A 95 -4.35 -9.54 7.48
N GLU A 96 -4.88 -10.27 6.50
CA GLU A 96 -6.01 -11.19 6.68
C GLU A 96 -5.63 -12.33 7.62
N ARG A 97 -4.45 -12.93 7.43
CA ARG A 97 -3.89 -13.96 8.33
C ARG A 97 -3.74 -13.45 9.76
N GLY A 98 -3.27 -12.21 9.94
CA GLY A 98 -3.15 -11.56 11.24
C GLY A 98 -4.46 -11.05 11.85
N LEU A 99 -5.59 -11.19 11.12
CA LEU A 99 -6.92 -10.67 11.49
C LEU A 99 -6.93 -9.16 11.78
N ILE A 100 -6.07 -8.38 11.13
CA ILE A 100 -5.94 -6.92 11.35
C ILE A 100 -6.61 -6.08 10.25
N ALA A 101 -6.70 -6.59 9.03
CA ALA A 101 -7.51 -6.03 7.95
C ALA A 101 -7.98 -7.13 7.02
N GLY A 102 -8.98 -6.85 6.19
CA GLY A 102 -9.44 -7.81 5.18
C GLY A 102 -10.17 -7.18 4.01
N ARG A 103 -10.31 -7.95 2.92
CA ARG A 103 -11.05 -7.52 1.73
C ARG A 103 -12.55 -7.61 1.96
N LEU A 104 -13.24 -6.52 1.68
CA LEU A 104 -14.70 -6.47 1.63
C LEU A 104 -15.14 -6.15 0.20
N SER A 105 -15.89 -7.08 -0.40
CA SER A 105 -16.56 -6.88 -1.68
C SER A 105 -18.05 -6.77 -1.44
N ARG A 106 -18.66 -5.63 -1.77
CA ARG A 106 -20.11 -5.43 -1.66
C ARG A 106 -20.75 -5.48 -3.04
N GLY A 107 -21.19 -6.68 -3.46
CA GLY A 107 -22.07 -6.85 -4.62
C GLY A 107 -21.62 -6.09 -5.88
N SER A 108 -22.56 -5.44 -6.56
CA SER A 108 -22.36 -4.74 -7.85
C SER A 108 -21.42 -3.53 -7.82
N GLU A 109 -20.75 -3.26 -6.70
CA GLU A 109 -19.72 -2.23 -6.66
C GLU A 109 -18.48 -2.74 -7.39
N ALA A 110 -18.04 -1.98 -8.39
CA ALA A 110 -16.80 -2.23 -9.14
C ALA A 110 -15.53 -2.08 -8.27
N TYR A 111 -15.66 -1.90 -6.96
CA TYR A 111 -14.60 -1.49 -6.06
C TYR A 111 -14.54 -2.42 -4.84
N HIS A 112 -13.46 -3.21 -4.75
CA HIS A 112 -13.11 -3.94 -3.54
C HIS A 112 -12.52 -2.96 -2.53
N HIS A 113 -12.95 -3.01 -1.28
CA HIS A 113 -12.36 -2.22 -0.20
C HIS A 113 -11.47 -3.10 0.67
N ILE A 114 -10.44 -2.50 1.27
CA ILE A 114 -9.71 -3.10 2.38
C ILE A 114 -10.24 -2.45 3.65
N VAL A 115 -10.64 -3.28 4.60
CA VAL A 115 -11.31 -2.86 5.82
C VAL A 115 -10.41 -3.15 7.00
N LEU A 116 -10.13 -2.11 7.79
CA LEU A 116 -9.45 -2.20 9.07
C LEU A 116 -10.35 -2.94 10.05
N LEU A 117 -9.84 -4.03 10.64
CA LEU A 117 -10.55 -4.81 11.64
C LEU A 117 -10.26 -4.26 13.05
N PRO A 118 -11.11 -4.54 14.05
CA PRO A 118 -10.90 -4.04 15.41
C PRO A 118 -9.54 -4.38 16.02
N MET A 119 -8.96 -5.54 15.65
CA MET A 119 -7.60 -5.90 16.07
C MET A 119 -6.54 -5.00 15.45
N GLY A 120 -6.69 -4.64 14.18
CA GLY A 120 -5.81 -3.70 13.50
C GLY A 120 -5.88 -2.32 14.12
N SER A 121 -7.09 -1.83 14.43
CA SER A 121 -7.26 -0.54 15.13
C SER A 121 -6.56 -0.53 16.49
N ARG A 122 -6.60 -1.64 17.25
CA ARG A 122 -5.87 -1.74 18.53
C ARG A 122 -4.36 -1.78 18.34
N ALA A 123 -3.87 -2.45 17.29
CA ALA A 123 -2.45 -2.46 16.98
C ALA A 123 -1.95 -1.04 16.65
N LEU A 124 -2.74 -0.24 15.93
CA LEU A 124 -2.38 1.16 15.59
C LEU A 124 -2.38 2.12 16.77
N ALA A 125 -3.13 1.83 17.83
CA ALA A 125 -3.23 2.68 19.01
C ALA A 125 -2.09 2.46 20.04
N GLY A 126 -1.21 1.48 19.82
CA GLY A 126 -0.09 1.19 20.72
C GLY A 126 1.08 2.19 20.58
N GLU A 127 2.06 2.10 21.49
CA GLU A 127 3.28 2.91 21.46
C GLU A 127 4.17 2.60 20.25
N ASP A 128 4.19 1.33 19.83
CA ASP A 128 4.87 0.87 18.62
C ASP A 128 3.89 0.09 17.72
N PRO A 129 3.17 0.80 16.84
CA PRO A 129 2.22 0.19 15.90
C PRO A 129 2.87 -0.84 14.97
N ASP A 130 4.10 -0.61 14.55
CA ASP A 130 4.81 -1.46 13.60
C ASP A 130 5.20 -2.80 14.26
N ALA A 131 5.76 -2.77 15.47
CA ALA A 131 6.00 -3.99 16.24
C ALA A 131 4.71 -4.76 16.55
N ALA A 132 3.64 -4.05 16.93
CA ALA A 132 2.35 -4.66 17.23
C ALA A 132 1.73 -5.35 16.01
N VAL A 133 1.85 -4.75 14.82
CA VAL A 133 1.38 -5.33 13.56
C VAL A 133 2.22 -6.54 13.15
N ARG A 134 3.56 -6.45 13.22
CA ARG A 134 4.44 -7.60 12.92
C ARG A 134 4.11 -8.82 13.78
N ALA A 135 3.94 -8.64 15.09
CA ALA A 135 3.61 -9.73 16.00
C ALA A 135 2.26 -10.42 15.68
N ARG A 136 1.33 -9.73 15.01
CA ARG A 136 0.07 -10.32 14.54
C ARG A 136 0.21 -11.08 13.23
N ILE A 137 0.99 -10.54 12.31
CA ILE A 137 1.21 -11.14 10.99
C ILE A 137 2.07 -12.41 11.12
N ASP A 138 3.06 -12.38 12.02
CA ASP A 138 3.91 -13.50 12.35
C ASP A 138 3.95 -13.79 13.85
N PRO A 139 2.98 -14.58 14.36
CA PRO A 139 2.93 -14.95 15.77
C PRO A 139 4.04 -15.94 16.19
N GLN A 140 4.90 -16.39 15.28
CA GLN A 140 6.06 -17.25 15.58
C GLN A 140 7.36 -16.45 15.74
N ALA A 141 7.35 -15.14 15.44
CA ALA A 141 8.50 -14.26 15.60
C ALA A 141 8.64 -13.63 17.00
N SER A 142 7.81 -14.06 17.96
CA SER A 142 7.79 -13.60 19.36
C SER A 142 8.50 -14.57 20.31
#